data_AF-A0A6N9VPB4-F1
#
_entry.id   AF-A0A6N9VPB4-F1
#
_cell.length_a   1.000
_cell.length_b   1.000
_cell.length_c   1.000
_cell.angle_alpha   90.00
_cell.angle_beta   90.00
_cell.angle_gamma   90.00
#
_symmetry.space_group_name_H-M   'P 1'
#
loop_
_entity.id
_entity.type
_entity.pdbx_description
1 polymer ?
#
loop_
_entity_poly.entity_id
_entity_poly.type
_entity_poly.pdbx_seq_one_letter_code
_entity_poly.pdbx_strand_id
1 'polypeptide(L)' 'MSTDGWTEAVRHQLGLGRLLPMGEAPDGAWLTEAAARTVLRRSADEVPGVR' A
#
# COMPACT_ATOMS: atom_id res chain seq x y z
N MET A 1 -12.62 9.02 23.77
CA MET A 1 -11.70 8.53 22.72
C MET A 1 -12.33 8.88 21.39
N SER A 2 -11.77 9.83 20.65
CA SER A 2 -12.36 10.28 19.38
C SER A 2 -12.20 9.22 18.29
N THR A 3 -13.17 9.15 17.39
CA THR A 3 -13.21 8.24 16.22
C THR A 3 -11.94 8.30 15.37
N ASP A 4 -11.28 9.45 15.31
CA ASP A 4 -10.01 9.64 14.60
C ASP A 4 -8.87 8.81 15.20
N GLY A 5 -8.79 8.71 16.53
CA GLY A 5 -7.73 7.96 17.21
C GLY A 5 -7.85 6.45 16.99
N TRP A 6 -9.08 5.94 16.90
CA TRP A 6 -9.32 4.53 16.58
C TRP A 6 -9.01 4.23 15.11
N THR A 7 -9.38 5.13 14.20
CA THR A 7 -9.07 5.01 12.77
C THR A 7 -7.56 4.99 12.52
N GLU A 8 -6.80 5.84 13.20
CA GLU A 8 -5.33 5.87 13.10
C GLU A 8 -4.70 4.59 13.67
N ALA A 9 -5.19 4.10 14.81
CA ALA A 9 -4.70 2.86 15.40
C ALA A 9 -4.94 1.63 14.48
N VAL A 10 -6.12 1.55 13.85
CA VAL A 10 -6.43 0.48 12.88
C VAL A 10 -5.55 0.60 11.64
N ARG A 11 -5.31 1.82 11.13
CA ARG A 11 -4.39 2.04 10.00
C ARG A 11 -2.97 1.62 10.32
N HIS A 12 -2.49 1.94 11.52
CA HIS A 12 -1.16 1.55 11.98
C HIS A 12 -1.05 0.04 12.16
N GLN A 13 -2.04 -0.60 12.79
CA GLN A 13 -2.05 -2.04 13.02
C GLN A 13 -2.13 -2.85 11.72
N LEU A 14 -2.91 -2.39 10.74
CA LEU A 14 -2.98 -3.03 9.42
C LEU A 14 -1.69 -2.85 8.61
N GLY A 15 -0.86 -1.87 8.94
CA GLY A 15 0.46 -1.68 8.33
C GLY A 15 0.40 -1.50 6.82
N LEU A 16 -0.70 -0.95 6.28
CA LEU A 16 -0.96 -0.89 4.84
C LEU A 16 0.01 0.03 4.07
N GLY A 17 0.73 0.91 4.79
CA GLY A 17 1.55 1.96 4.20
C GLY A 17 0.69 3.02 3.53
N ARG A 18 1.22 3.67 2.48
CA ARG A 18 0.45 4.63 1.69
C ARG A 18 -0.58 3.93 0.81
N LEU A 19 -1.72 4.59 0.60
CA LEU A 19 -2.70 4.21 -0.41
C LEU A 19 -2.36 4.92 -1.72
N LEU A 20 -2.19 4.16 -2.78
CA LEU A 20 -1.88 4.64 -4.11
C LEU A 20 -3.13 4.46 -4.99
N PRO A 21 -3.61 5.52 -5.67
CA PRO A 21 -4.70 5.37 -6.62
C PRO A 21 -4.26 4.48 -7.77
N MET A 22 -5.09 3.52 -8.16
CA MET A 22 -4.92 2.74 -9.38
C MET A 22 -5.84 3.32 -10.44
N GLY A 23 -5.26 4.08 -11.37
CA GLY A 23 -6.03 4.81 -12.38
C GLY A 23 -6.42 6.21 -11.91
N GLU A 24 -7.45 6.76 -12.54
CA GLU A 24 -7.97 8.08 -12.21
C GLU A 24 -8.95 8.02 -11.02
N ALA A 25 -9.27 9.18 -10.42
CA ALA A 25 -10.22 9.26 -9.32
C ALA A 25 -11.58 8.55 -9.56
N PRO A 26 -12.15 8.54 -10.77
CA PRO A 26 -13.40 7.82 -11.07
C PRO A 26 -13.28 6.30 -10.99
N ASP A 27 -12.08 5.73 -11.20
CA ASP A 27 -11.88 4.28 -11.24
C ASP A 27 -12.08 3.63 -9.87
N GLY A 28 -11.98 4.42 -8.79
CA GLY A 28 -12.27 3.98 -7.42
C GLY A 28 -11.35 2.86 -6.90
N ALA A 29 -10.30 2.51 -7.65
CA ALA A 29 -9.37 1.46 -7.28
C ALA A 29 -8.17 2.02 -6.51
N TRP A 30 -7.79 1.33 -5.45
CA TRP A 30 -6.68 1.73 -4.58
C TRP A 30 -5.77 0.53 -4.30
N LEU A 31 -4.47 0.77 -4.32
CA LEU A 31 -3.44 -0.18 -3.94
C LEU A 31 -2.80 0.22 -2.62
N THR A 32 -2.64 -0.73 -1.72
CA THR A 32 -1.84 -0.51 -0.50
C THR A 32 -0.37 -0.74 -0.82
N GLU A 33 0.50 0.16 -0.40
CA GLU A 33 1.96 0.03 -0.55
C GLU A 33 2.47 -1.30 0.02
N ALA A 34 1.92 -1.74 1.15
CA ALA A 34 2.26 -3.01 1.77
C ALA A 34 1.92 -4.24 0.89
N ALA A 35 0.76 -4.25 0.22
CA ALA A 35 0.40 -5.31 -0.71
C ALA A 35 1.29 -5.30 -1.95
N ALA A 36 1.62 -4.10 -2.46
CA ALA A 36 2.50 -3.95 -3.62
C ALA A 36 3.93 -4.44 -3.33
N ARG A 37 4.43 -4.22 -2.12
CA ARG A 37 5.83 -4.46 -1.74
C ARG A 37 6.30 -5.88 -2.06
N THR A 38 5.51 -6.90 -1.73
CA THR A 38 5.91 -8.30 -1.95
C THR A 38 5.99 -8.65 -3.43
N VAL A 39 4.99 -8.24 -4.22
CA VAL A 39 4.95 -8.50 -5.67
C VAL A 39 6.07 -7.73 -6.38
N LEU A 40 6.22 -6.45 -6.07
CA LEU A 40 7.24 -5.60 -6.69
C LEU A 40 8.67 -6.06 -6.36
N ARG A 41 8.94 -6.51 -5.12
CA ARG A 41 10.24 -7.07 -4.75
C ARG A 41 10.53 -8.34 -5.56
N ARG A 42 9.58 -9.26 -5.64
CA ARG A 42 9.74 -10.48 -6.43
C ARG A 42 10.01 -10.16 -7.91
N SER A 43 9.26 -9.22 -8.48
CA SER A 43 9.49 -8.79 -9.86
C SER A 43 10.83 -8.10 -10.03
N ALA A 44 11.31 -7.33 -9.05
CA ALA A 44 12.62 -6.70 -9.08
C ALA A 44 13.76 -7.73 -9.03
N ASP A 45 13.61 -8.82 -8.28
CA ASP A 45 14.59 -9.93 -8.24
C ASP A 45 14.79 -10.58 -9.62
N GLU A 46 13.79 -10.49 -10.50
CA GLU A 46 13.86 -11.01 -11.88
C GLU A 46 14.58 -10.03 -12.85
N VAL A 47 14.86 -8.79 -12.43
CA VAL A 47 15.52 -7.77 -13.26
C VAL A 47 17.03 -7.76 -13.00
N PRO A 48 17.88 -8.15 -13.98
CA PRO A 48 19.33 -8.15 -13.80
C PRO A 48 19.88 -6.76 -13.47
N GLY A 49 20.74 -6.68 -12.45
CA GLY A 49 21.41 -5.43 -12.06
C GLY A 49 20.64 -4.57 -11.05
N VAL A 50 19.43 -4.98 -10.64
CA VAL A 50 18.70 -4.36 -9.53
C VAL A 50 19.08 -5.09 -8.22
N ARG A 51 19.39 -4.34 -7.16
CA ARG A 51 19.71 -4.84 -5.80
C ARG A 51 19.00 -3.99 -4.76
#